data_AF-A0A949ISE3-F1
#
_entry.id   AF-A0A949ISE3-F1
#
_cell.length_a   1.000
_cell.length_b   1.000
_cell.length_c   1.000
_cell.angle_alpha   90.00
_cell.angle_beta   90.00
_cell.angle_gamma   90.00
#
_symmetry.space_group_name_H-M   'P 1'
#
loop_
_entity.id
_entity.type
_entity.pdbx_description
1 polymer ?
#
loop_
_entity_poly.entity_id
_entity_poly.type
_entity_poly.pdbx_seq_one_letter_code
_entity_poly.pdbx_strand_id
1 'polypeptide(L)'
;MQNHQQSKFKSRQKGRGARTAGGASLILVIFCALGLIALVWGVFQLYLVLGGSREVRNAVDAGALNLSKRVFELRVPADGVYGDVADSNGQIGMSNINRVWGKAYLINANVQQMQADGQLGDAAQGNAEAAYQSAENINNTLFAAVTCRNSQGALFNQVAGFKQAKLLSGDTTVTKDANATTQESPLASIAMVDRGAESNLSFSPVQIPKAVQAQGVQQGGKSYLTGFVPMEANNKQFSFTAFRNGEMPHLISQNIFDQCRADKAPIGNANVIPNAFKIDGSVQATQGSLGAVACAVANPQRQYRLAIPHSYIRIFFTNQAMWFVEGVKVNQTPYGNKPDQQTGVKKKKLSNGGFLTGFAKLGNEYQPGGSLWQMYTALPGDHMTPMQKVLQRVQEIDPDYTLARLQAQMEACNSNPAAQSYLIFATYTTPDCSDPTIHIQPDNGSLPPWLQNLPIDGTALAVGAETMTKDAPNTCTDYIEGPIPTDKHYTECSGSIIWTPGSGYTQCLGTMHVSRVTAIYFTGKP
;
A
#
# COMPACT_ATOMS: atom_id res chain seq x y z
N MET A 1 98.56 89.22 51.26
CA MET A 1 99.74 89.09 50.38
C MET A 1 99.48 87.99 49.36
N GLN A 2 99.86 88.24 48.11
CA GLN A 2 100.29 87.31 47.05
C GLN A 2 99.86 85.81 47.04
N ASN A 3 99.38 85.40 45.85
CA ASN A 3 99.81 84.19 45.10
C ASN A 3 99.41 82.78 45.61
N HIS A 4 99.18 81.78 44.75
CA HIS A 4 98.93 81.71 43.29
C HIS A 4 98.20 80.37 42.96
N GLN A 5 97.50 80.34 41.82
CA GLN A 5 97.42 79.25 40.81
C GLN A 5 98.02 77.85 41.13
N GLN A 6 97.52 76.67 40.69
CA GLN A 6 96.44 76.21 39.78
C GLN A 6 96.26 74.65 40.00
N SER A 7 95.53 73.79 39.27
CA SER A 7 94.79 73.84 37.98
C SER A 7 93.55 72.91 37.92
N LYS A 8 92.54 73.37 37.16
CA LYS A 8 91.62 72.71 36.21
C LYS A 8 91.20 71.21 36.28
N PHE A 9 89.86 71.05 36.42
CA PHE A 9 88.95 70.20 35.63
C PHE A 9 88.99 68.65 35.69
N LYS A 10 87.96 68.08 36.35
CA LYS A 10 87.00 67.17 35.70
C LYS A 10 85.59 67.37 36.30
N SER A 11 84.55 67.21 35.48
CA SER A 11 83.21 67.75 35.73
C SER A 11 82.15 66.71 36.11
N ARG A 12 81.13 67.18 36.85
CA ARG A 12 79.80 66.56 37.08
C ARG A 12 79.76 65.18 37.78
N GLN A 13 79.76 65.21 39.12
CA GLN A 13 78.87 64.34 39.90
C GLN A 13 77.52 65.04 40.11
N LYS A 14 76.43 64.44 39.64
CA LYS A 14 75.06 64.69 40.16
C LYS A 14 74.16 63.50 39.80
N GLY A 15 73.64 62.80 40.80
CA GLY A 15 72.86 61.58 40.59
C GLY A 15 72.93 60.57 41.74
N ARG A 16 72.61 61.00 42.97
CA ARG A 16 72.31 60.08 44.08
C ARG A 16 70.79 59.93 44.15
N GLY A 17 70.26 58.74 43.87
CA GLY A 17 68.84 58.42 43.96
C GLY A 17 68.56 56.96 43.65
N ALA A 18 67.81 56.29 44.53
CA ALA A 18 67.22 54.95 44.37
C ALA A 18 68.14 53.79 43.92
N ARG A 19 68.74 53.09 44.89
CA ARG A 19 68.94 51.63 44.78
C ARG A 19 67.79 50.90 45.47
N THR A 20 67.52 49.66 45.02
CA THR A 20 66.56 48.68 45.58
C THR A 20 65.08 49.06 45.64
N ALA A 21 64.47 49.29 44.47
CA ALA A 21 63.02 49.09 44.24
C ALA A 21 62.69 48.22 43.00
N GLY A 22 63.69 47.80 42.22
CA GLY A 22 63.49 47.09 40.94
C GLY A 22 63.24 45.58 41.04
N GLY A 23 63.58 44.93 42.16
CA GLY A 23 63.40 43.47 42.31
C GLY A 23 61.95 43.07 42.55
N ALA A 24 61.25 43.79 43.44
CA ALA A 24 59.86 43.50 43.77
C ALA A 24 58.89 43.80 42.60
N SER A 25 59.12 44.86 41.83
CA SER A 25 58.31 45.14 40.64
C SER A 25 58.58 44.14 39.52
N LEU A 26 59.82 43.68 39.33
CA LEU A 26 60.14 42.65 38.33
C LEU A 26 59.44 41.32 38.65
N ILE A 27 59.46 40.89 39.91
CA ILE A 27 58.78 39.67 40.36
C ILE A 27 57.26 39.79 40.16
N LEU A 28 56.66 40.92 40.53
CA LEU A 28 55.23 41.18 40.29
C LEU A 28 54.90 41.14 38.78
N VAL A 29 55.71 41.78 37.94
CA VAL A 29 55.53 41.77 36.48
C VAL A 29 55.66 40.35 35.91
N ILE A 30 56.58 39.52 36.41
CA ILE A 30 56.70 38.11 36.01
C ILE A 30 55.47 37.32 36.42
N PHE A 31 54.95 37.47 37.64
CA PHE A 31 53.71 36.79 38.06
C PHE A 31 52.48 37.27 37.28
N CYS A 32 52.37 38.57 36.99
CA CYS A 32 51.31 39.10 36.13
C CYS A 32 51.44 38.59 34.68
N ALA A 33 52.65 38.50 34.13
CA ALA A 33 52.89 37.96 32.80
C ALA A 33 52.57 36.46 32.72
N LEU A 34 53.00 35.66 33.70
CA LEU A 34 52.66 34.24 33.80
C LEU A 34 51.15 34.02 33.99
N GLY A 35 50.50 34.85 34.82
CA GLY A 35 49.05 34.84 34.99
C GLY A 35 48.30 35.19 33.71
N LEU A 36 48.80 36.17 32.94
CA LEU A 36 48.23 36.56 31.64
C LEU A 36 48.44 35.46 30.58
N ILE A 37 49.62 34.83 30.53
CA ILE A 37 49.88 33.66 29.67
C ILE A 37 48.94 32.51 30.04
N ALA A 38 48.76 32.20 31.34
CA ALA A 38 47.84 31.17 31.80
C ALA A 38 46.37 31.48 31.44
N LEU A 39 45.95 32.76 31.53
CA LEU A 39 44.62 33.21 31.14
C LEU A 39 44.41 33.10 29.62
N VAL A 40 45.37 33.57 28.81
CA VAL A 40 45.33 33.44 27.34
C VAL A 40 45.30 31.97 26.92
N TRP A 41 46.09 31.11 27.57
CA TRP A 41 46.06 29.67 27.34
C TRP A 41 44.70 29.06 27.71
N GLY A 42 44.13 29.41 28.87
CA GLY A 42 42.81 28.95 29.30
C GLY A 42 41.69 29.38 28.35
N VAL A 43 41.69 30.63 27.88
CA VAL A 43 40.74 31.15 26.87
C VAL A 43 40.93 30.43 25.53
N PHE A 44 42.17 30.13 25.13
CA PHE A 44 42.46 29.37 23.92
C PHE A 44 41.93 27.92 24.01
N GLN A 45 42.13 27.23 25.14
CA GLN A 45 41.53 25.89 25.35
C GLN A 45 40.01 25.94 25.31
N LEU A 46 39.39 26.93 25.96
CA LEU A 46 37.94 27.13 25.90
C LEU A 46 37.45 27.35 24.46
N TYR A 47 38.17 28.12 23.66
CA TYR A 47 37.85 28.34 22.24
C TYR A 47 37.93 27.05 21.42
N LEU A 48 38.97 26.22 21.63
CA LEU A 48 39.10 24.92 20.98
C LEU A 48 37.94 23.97 21.35
N VAL A 49 37.58 23.87 22.62
CA VAL A 49 36.46 23.04 23.10
C VAL A 49 35.12 23.52 22.54
N LEU A 50 34.86 24.83 22.56
CA LEU A 50 33.60 25.39 22.03
C LEU A 50 33.51 25.27 20.49
N GLY A 51 34.63 25.45 19.78
CA GLY A 51 34.72 25.23 18.34
C GLY A 51 34.51 23.76 17.97
N GLY A 52 35.25 22.86 18.62
CA GLY A 52 35.12 21.42 18.43
C GLY A 52 33.73 20.88 18.78
N SER A 53 33.08 21.41 19.83
CA SER A 53 31.69 21.07 20.16
C SER A 53 30.71 21.40 19.01
N ARG A 54 30.94 22.51 18.28
CA ARG A 54 30.16 22.86 17.08
C ARG A 54 30.46 21.91 15.91
N GLU A 55 31.73 21.54 15.70
CA GLU A 55 32.11 20.55 14.68
C GLU A 55 31.44 19.20 14.94
N VAL A 56 31.45 18.73 16.20
CA VAL A 56 30.78 17.49 16.63
C VAL A 56 29.28 17.58 16.37
N ARG A 57 28.59 18.64 16.82
CA ARG A 57 27.15 18.81 16.59
C ARG A 57 26.82 18.78 15.09
N ASN A 58 27.54 19.54 14.27
CA ASN A 58 27.38 19.57 12.82
C ASN A 58 27.68 18.22 12.14
N ALA A 59 28.46 17.34 12.77
CA ALA A 59 28.69 15.98 12.30
C ALA A 59 27.58 15.02 12.70
N VAL A 60 27.09 15.09 13.95
CA VAL A 60 25.95 14.28 14.42
C VAL A 60 24.68 14.64 13.67
N ASP A 61 24.39 15.93 13.46
CA ASP A 61 23.26 16.42 12.65
C ASP A 61 23.30 15.85 11.22
N ALA A 62 24.48 15.89 10.58
CA ALA A 62 24.64 15.34 9.23
C ALA A 62 24.54 13.81 9.18
N GLY A 63 25.02 13.11 10.20
CA GLY A 63 24.89 11.66 10.33
C GLY A 63 23.45 11.22 10.57
N ALA A 64 22.70 11.92 11.43
CA ALA A 64 21.28 11.68 11.68
C ALA A 64 20.41 11.92 10.43
N LEU A 65 20.72 13.00 9.70
CA LEU A 65 20.09 13.30 8.42
C LEU A 65 20.44 12.24 7.36
N ASN A 66 21.68 11.72 7.32
CA ASN A 66 22.04 10.63 6.41
C ASN A 66 21.31 9.33 6.76
N LEU A 67 21.21 8.98 8.05
CA LEU A 67 20.40 7.87 8.52
C LEU A 67 18.96 7.98 8.01
N SER A 68 18.30 9.11 8.24
CA SER A 68 16.90 9.30 7.82
C SER A 68 16.69 9.40 6.31
N LYS A 69 17.75 9.69 5.54
CA LYS A 69 17.74 9.61 4.06
C LYS A 69 17.96 8.19 3.53
N ARG A 70 18.74 7.37 4.24
CA ARG A 70 19.19 6.03 3.77
C ARG A 70 18.49 4.86 4.44
N VAL A 71 17.67 5.07 5.47
CA VAL A 71 16.93 3.99 6.17
C VAL A 71 16.02 3.18 5.22
N PHE A 72 15.60 3.76 4.09
CA PHE A 72 14.87 3.10 2.99
C PHE A 72 15.67 2.05 2.20
N GLU A 73 16.98 1.98 2.41
CA GLU A 73 17.85 0.91 1.90
C GLU A 73 17.76 -0.35 2.77
N LEU A 74 17.27 -0.24 4.02
CA LEU A 74 16.96 -1.39 4.86
C LEU A 74 15.65 -2.00 4.38
N ARG A 75 15.73 -3.26 3.92
CA ARG A 75 14.62 -3.97 3.30
C ARG A 75 14.62 -5.44 3.71
N VAL A 76 13.46 -6.06 3.59
CA VAL A 76 13.20 -7.47 3.88
C VAL A 76 12.58 -8.13 2.64
N PRO A 77 12.73 -9.45 2.42
CA PRO A 77 12.03 -10.12 1.33
C PRO A 77 10.51 -10.00 1.49
N ALA A 78 9.79 -9.85 0.37
CA ALA A 78 8.34 -9.99 0.37
C ALA A 78 7.93 -11.45 0.51
N ASP A 79 6.81 -11.71 1.17
CA ASP A 79 6.09 -12.98 1.09
C ASP A 79 5.35 -13.10 -0.26
N GLY A 80 5.03 -14.31 -0.71
CA GLY A 80 4.46 -14.57 -2.03
C GLY A 80 3.17 -13.81 -2.32
N VAL A 81 2.31 -13.62 -1.30
CA VAL A 81 1.06 -12.83 -1.39
C VAL A 81 1.31 -11.33 -1.55
N TYR A 82 2.51 -10.85 -1.23
CA TYR A 82 2.91 -9.43 -1.25
C TYR A 82 4.02 -9.10 -2.25
N GLY A 83 4.44 -10.06 -3.09
CA GLY A 83 5.44 -9.83 -4.15
C GLY A 83 5.00 -8.79 -5.20
N ASP A 84 3.70 -8.55 -5.32
CA ASP A 84 3.07 -7.56 -6.20
C ASP A 84 3.00 -6.15 -5.63
N VAL A 85 3.26 -5.98 -4.33
CA VAL A 85 3.45 -4.66 -3.68
C VAL A 85 4.91 -4.38 -3.30
N ALA A 86 5.80 -5.31 -3.66
CA ALA A 86 7.23 -5.20 -3.51
C ALA A 86 7.85 -4.14 -4.43
N ASP A 87 9.14 -3.89 -4.24
CA ASP A 87 9.95 -3.16 -5.23
C ASP A 87 10.41 -4.09 -6.37
N SER A 88 11.15 -3.53 -7.34
CA SER A 88 11.70 -4.26 -8.49
C SER A 88 12.59 -5.46 -8.13
N ASN A 89 13.01 -5.59 -6.88
CA ASN A 89 13.91 -6.63 -6.40
C ASN A 89 13.18 -7.65 -5.51
N GLY A 90 11.83 -7.56 -5.41
CA GLY A 90 11.03 -8.43 -4.55
C GLY A 90 11.15 -8.09 -3.06
N GLN A 91 11.50 -6.84 -2.71
CA GLN A 91 11.74 -6.43 -1.33
C GLN A 91 10.74 -5.39 -0.82
N ILE A 92 10.52 -5.42 0.50
CA ILE A 92 9.72 -4.46 1.27
C ILE A 92 10.66 -3.61 2.15
N GLY A 93 10.56 -2.30 2.03
CA GLY A 93 11.19 -1.34 2.93
C GLY A 93 10.20 -0.27 3.39
N MET A 94 10.69 0.73 4.12
CA MET A 94 9.85 1.83 4.62
C MET A 94 9.10 2.59 3.50
N SER A 95 9.57 2.55 2.25
CA SER A 95 8.90 3.17 1.11
C SER A 95 7.57 2.52 0.70
N ASN A 96 7.47 1.19 0.80
CA ASN A 96 6.34 0.40 0.30
C ASN A 96 5.63 -0.42 1.38
N ILE A 97 6.08 -0.41 2.64
CA ILE A 97 5.40 -1.11 3.76
C ILE A 97 3.92 -0.73 3.89
N ASN A 98 3.56 0.54 3.65
CA ASN A 98 2.16 0.95 3.67
C ASN A 98 1.32 0.20 2.62
N ARG A 99 1.87 -0.16 1.45
CA ARG A 99 1.18 -0.97 0.42
C ARG A 99 0.85 -2.38 0.92
N VAL A 100 1.75 -2.99 1.69
CA VAL A 100 1.52 -4.31 2.34
C VAL A 100 0.31 -4.22 3.27
N TRP A 101 0.33 -3.24 4.18
CA TRP A 101 -0.81 -2.97 5.07
C TRP A 101 -2.08 -2.58 4.32
N GLY A 102 -1.96 -1.86 3.21
CA GLY A 102 -3.09 -1.43 2.38
C GLY A 102 -3.78 -2.61 1.66
N LYS A 103 -2.99 -3.50 1.06
CA LYS A 103 -3.51 -4.75 0.46
C LYS A 103 -4.14 -5.66 1.52
N ALA A 104 -3.49 -5.82 2.68
CA ALA A 104 -4.05 -6.57 3.81
C ALA A 104 -5.38 -5.97 4.33
N TYR A 105 -5.46 -4.64 4.38
CA TYR A 105 -6.65 -3.89 4.77
C TYR A 105 -7.80 -4.06 3.78
N LEU A 106 -7.55 -3.95 2.46
CA LEU A 106 -8.59 -4.22 1.45
C LEU A 106 -9.09 -5.66 1.50
N ILE A 107 -8.20 -6.65 1.62
CA ILE A 107 -8.59 -8.07 1.76
C ILE A 107 -9.50 -8.28 2.99
N ASN A 108 -9.16 -7.68 4.13
CA ASN A 108 -9.99 -7.76 5.33
C ASN A 108 -11.31 -6.97 5.20
N ALA A 109 -11.30 -5.80 4.54
CA ALA A 109 -12.50 -5.04 4.27
C ALA A 109 -13.47 -5.78 3.33
N ASN A 110 -12.92 -6.53 2.37
CA ASN A 110 -13.69 -7.39 1.49
C ASN A 110 -14.41 -8.50 2.27
N VAL A 111 -13.72 -9.14 3.21
CA VAL A 111 -14.31 -10.20 4.05
C VAL A 111 -15.34 -9.62 5.04
N GLN A 112 -15.11 -8.43 5.60
CA GLN A 112 -16.14 -7.74 6.39
C GLN A 112 -17.39 -7.39 5.56
N GLN A 113 -17.23 -6.99 4.29
CA GLN A 113 -18.37 -6.81 3.39
C GLN A 113 -19.09 -8.12 3.07
N MET A 114 -18.36 -9.22 2.87
CA MET A 114 -18.98 -10.54 2.70
C MET A 114 -19.82 -10.93 3.92
N GLN A 115 -19.31 -10.70 5.12
CA GLN A 115 -20.03 -10.96 6.36
C GLN A 115 -21.31 -10.09 6.46
N ALA A 116 -21.22 -8.81 6.10
CA ALA A 116 -22.36 -7.89 6.08
C ALA A 116 -23.43 -8.24 5.03
N ASP A 117 -23.02 -8.69 3.83
CA ASP A 117 -23.92 -9.09 2.74
C ASP A 117 -24.45 -10.54 2.92
N GLY A 118 -24.03 -11.28 3.96
CA GLY A 118 -24.37 -12.69 4.13
C GLY A 118 -23.69 -13.63 3.12
N GLN A 119 -22.63 -13.15 2.45
CA GLN A 119 -21.90 -13.82 1.38
C GLN A 119 -20.54 -14.41 1.83
N LEU A 120 -20.32 -14.59 3.13
CA LEU A 120 -19.10 -15.17 3.68
C LEU A 120 -19.04 -16.68 3.37
N GLY A 121 -17.94 -17.13 2.75
CA GLY A 121 -17.65 -18.56 2.55
C GLY A 121 -16.56 -19.07 3.48
N ASP A 122 -16.47 -20.40 3.59
CA ASP A 122 -15.69 -21.10 4.62
C ASP A 122 -14.19 -20.71 4.63
N ALA A 123 -13.62 -20.41 3.46
CA ALA A 123 -12.20 -20.06 3.32
C ALA A 123 -11.91 -18.56 3.55
N ALA A 124 -12.89 -17.68 3.41
CA ALA A 124 -12.67 -16.23 3.40
C ALA A 124 -12.06 -15.70 4.71
N GLN A 125 -12.55 -16.18 5.86
CA GLN A 125 -12.00 -15.75 7.16
C GLN A 125 -10.54 -16.20 7.35
N GLY A 126 -10.21 -17.44 6.93
CA GLY A 126 -8.85 -17.96 7.00
C GLY A 126 -7.88 -17.21 6.07
N ASN A 127 -8.35 -16.86 4.86
CA ASN A 127 -7.59 -16.04 3.91
C ASN A 127 -7.31 -14.63 4.44
N ALA A 128 -8.30 -13.98 5.07
CA ALA A 128 -8.12 -12.65 5.67
C ALA A 128 -7.19 -12.66 6.90
N GLU A 129 -7.25 -13.72 7.71
CA GLU A 129 -6.30 -13.95 8.82
C GLU A 129 -4.87 -14.16 8.29
N ALA A 130 -4.68 -15.02 7.28
CA ALA A 130 -3.39 -15.28 6.67
C ALA A 130 -2.77 -14.02 6.05
N ALA A 131 -3.58 -13.21 5.35
CA ALA A 131 -3.15 -11.89 4.86
C ALA A 131 -2.65 -10.99 6.01
N TYR A 132 -3.41 -10.88 7.10
CA TYR A 132 -3.01 -10.08 8.24
C TYR A 132 -1.70 -10.55 8.86
N GLN A 133 -1.56 -11.86 9.09
CA GLN A 133 -0.37 -12.45 9.70
C GLN A 133 0.88 -12.31 8.81
N SER A 134 0.77 -12.51 7.49
CA SER A 134 1.90 -12.29 6.58
C SER A 134 2.29 -10.81 6.50
N ALA A 135 1.34 -9.88 6.51
CA ALA A 135 1.63 -8.45 6.61
C ALA A 135 2.32 -8.08 7.93
N GLU A 136 1.84 -8.61 9.06
CA GLU A 136 2.44 -8.43 10.38
C GLU A 136 3.87 -8.99 10.47
N ASN A 137 4.11 -10.17 9.89
CA ASN A 137 5.45 -10.80 9.84
C ASN A 137 6.46 -9.97 9.04
N ILE A 138 6.07 -9.48 7.85
CA ILE A 138 6.88 -8.55 7.05
C ILE A 138 7.16 -7.27 7.85
N ASN A 139 6.12 -6.69 8.46
CA ASN A 139 6.22 -5.48 9.28
C ASN A 139 7.17 -5.66 10.48
N ASN A 140 7.03 -6.75 11.25
CA ASN A 140 7.89 -7.06 12.40
C ASN A 140 9.35 -7.27 11.99
N THR A 141 9.59 -7.95 10.86
CA THR A 141 10.95 -8.16 10.33
C THR A 141 11.57 -6.83 9.87
N LEU A 142 10.80 -5.99 9.19
CA LEU A 142 11.25 -4.65 8.78
C LEU A 142 11.49 -3.74 9.99
N PHE A 143 10.60 -3.79 10.99
CA PHE A 143 10.75 -3.05 12.25
C PHE A 143 12.08 -3.40 12.91
N ALA A 144 12.36 -4.71 13.11
CA ALA A 144 13.62 -5.16 13.68
C ALA A 144 14.84 -4.67 12.86
N ALA A 145 14.75 -4.63 11.52
CA ALA A 145 15.81 -4.13 10.67
C ALA A 145 16.05 -2.60 10.83
N VAL A 146 14.99 -1.79 10.82
CA VAL A 146 15.11 -0.31 10.93
C VAL A 146 15.40 0.18 12.35
N THR A 147 15.00 -0.59 13.38
CA THR A 147 15.35 -0.30 14.78
C THR A 147 16.72 -0.88 15.19
N CYS A 148 17.36 -1.68 14.33
CA CYS A 148 18.66 -2.28 14.63
C CYS A 148 19.74 -1.20 14.80
N ARG A 149 20.28 -1.09 16.02
CA ARG A 149 21.31 -0.10 16.39
C ARG A 149 22.56 -0.17 15.52
N ASN A 150 22.93 -1.38 15.05
CA ASN A 150 24.09 -1.61 14.19
C ASN A 150 23.82 -1.07 12.78
N SER A 151 22.67 -1.39 12.17
CA SER A 151 22.25 -0.86 10.87
C SER A 151 22.18 0.67 10.88
N GLN A 152 21.54 1.25 11.91
CA GLN A 152 21.48 2.70 12.10
C GLN A 152 22.88 3.33 12.28
N GLY A 153 23.76 2.67 13.02
CA GLY A 153 25.13 3.13 13.25
C GLY A 153 25.99 3.09 12.00
N ALA A 154 25.84 2.06 11.17
CA ALA A 154 26.50 1.97 9.87
C ALA A 154 26.07 3.13 8.95
N LEU A 155 24.76 3.38 8.83
CA LEU A 155 24.23 4.49 8.04
C LEU A 155 24.66 5.87 8.58
N PHE A 156 24.75 6.05 9.90
CA PHE A 156 25.26 7.27 10.51
C PHE A 156 26.74 7.50 10.21
N ASN A 157 27.58 6.48 10.44
CA ASN A 157 29.04 6.56 10.31
C ASN A 157 29.49 6.84 8.87
N GLN A 158 28.68 6.49 7.85
CA GLN A 158 28.93 6.83 6.43
C GLN A 158 29.06 8.33 6.14
N VAL A 159 28.61 9.23 7.03
CA VAL A 159 28.77 10.68 6.87
C VAL A 159 29.44 11.31 8.10
N ALA A 160 29.07 10.89 9.31
CA ALA A 160 29.70 11.40 10.53
C ALA A 160 31.18 10.99 10.64
N GLY A 161 31.51 9.75 10.25
CA GLY A 161 32.86 9.19 10.37
C GLY A 161 33.90 9.82 9.44
N PHE A 162 33.48 10.53 8.38
CA PHE A 162 34.38 11.31 7.52
C PHE A 162 34.58 12.76 8.00
N LYS A 163 33.80 13.22 8.98
CA LYS A 163 33.94 14.56 9.55
C LYS A 163 34.93 14.52 10.73
N GLN A 164 36.16 14.96 10.46
CA GLN A 164 37.17 15.21 11.48
C GLN A 164 36.78 16.41 12.35
N ALA A 165 36.85 16.25 13.67
CA ALA A 165 36.75 17.35 14.64
C ALA A 165 38.14 17.98 14.82
N LYS A 166 38.57 18.74 13.80
CA LYS A 166 39.94 19.26 13.63
C LYS A 166 40.39 20.16 14.77
N LEU A 167 39.46 20.81 15.47
CA LEU A 167 39.77 21.67 16.62
C LEU A 167 40.03 20.91 17.93
N LEU A 168 39.76 19.59 17.96
CA LEU A 168 39.94 18.75 19.16
C LEU A 168 41.20 17.88 19.07
N SER A 169 41.46 17.31 17.90
CA SER A 169 42.77 16.79 17.47
C SER A 169 42.73 16.53 15.96
N GLY A 170 43.89 16.44 15.30
CA GLY A 170 43.98 16.41 13.83
C GLY A 170 43.21 15.28 13.14
N ASP A 171 43.05 14.13 13.82
CA ASP A 171 42.52 12.90 13.22
C ASP A 171 41.28 12.33 13.93
N THR A 172 40.75 13.01 14.96
CA THR A 172 39.55 12.53 15.68
C THR A 172 38.28 12.62 14.83
N THR A 173 37.68 11.47 14.52
CA THR A 173 36.40 11.35 13.80
C THR A 173 35.22 11.21 14.74
N VAL A 174 34.05 11.69 14.33
CA VAL A 174 32.80 11.52 15.08
C VAL A 174 32.18 10.16 14.75
N THR A 175 32.02 9.32 15.75
CA THR A 175 31.36 8.01 15.62
C THR A 175 30.06 7.98 16.41
N LYS A 176 29.13 7.08 16.06
CA LYS A 176 27.99 6.78 16.93
C LYS A 176 28.52 6.38 18.30
N ASP A 177 27.99 6.96 19.37
CA ASP A 177 28.52 6.73 20.72
C ASP A 177 28.36 5.25 21.12
N ALA A 178 29.49 4.56 21.27
CA ALA A 178 29.55 3.16 21.67
C ALA A 178 29.22 2.96 23.17
N ASN A 179 29.20 4.02 23.98
CA ASN A 179 28.90 4.00 25.40
C ASN A 179 27.46 4.44 25.75
N ALA A 180 26.69 4.97 24.80
CA ALA A 180 25.24 5.20 24.95
C ALA A 180 24.41 3.89 25.05
N THR A 181 25.06 2.75 25.24
CA THR A 181 24.60 1.43 24.79
C THR A 181 23.93 0.57 25.85
N THR A 182 23.97 0.92 27.15
CA THR A 182 23.56 0.02 28.24
C THR A 182 22.27 0.37 28.99
N GLN A 183 21.67 1.56 28.81
CA GLN A 183 20.48 1.97 29.59
C GLN A 183 19.23 2.41 28.80
N GLU A 184 19.34 3.08 27.65
CA GLU A 184 18.12 3.45 26.90
C GLU A 184 17.57 2.26 26.12
N SER A 185 16.24 2.05 26.18
CA SER A 185 15.51 1.08 25.34
C SER A 185 15.66 1.42 23.85
N PRO A 186 15.67 0.43 22.91
CA PRO A 186 15.58 0.73 21.48
C PRO A 186 14.36 1.59 21.12
N LEU A 187 13.25 1.44 21.85
CA LEU A 187 12.03 2.25 21.67
C LEU A 187 12.22 3.73 22.02
N ALA A 188 13.18 4.08 22.87
CA ALA A 188 13.52 5.47 23.20
C ALA A 188 14.31 6.18 22.07
N SER A 189 14.90 5.41 21.14
CA SER A 189 15.64 5.92 19.98
C SER A 189 14.80 6.08 18.70
N ILE A 190 13.50 5.79 18.78
CA ILE A 190 12.55 5.94 17.66
C ILE A 190 11.28 6.71 18.05
N ALA A 191 10.66 7.37 17.08
CA ALA A 191 9.40 8.08 17.26
C ALA A 191 8.48 7.93 16.03
N MET A 192 7.19 8.13 16.28
CA MET A 192 6.14 8.20 15.27
C MET A 192 5.60 9.62 15.22
N VAL A 193 6.29 10.47 14.45
CA VAL A 193 6.04 11.91 14.30
C VAL A 193 4.94 12.13 13.26
N ASP A 194 4.20 13.22 13.38
CA ASP A 194 3.11 13.59 12.45
C ASP A 194 1.92 12.61 12.45
N ARG A 195 1.48 12.23 13.65
CA ARG A 195 0.27 11.42 13.84
C ARG A 195 -0.96 12.17 13.34
N GLY A 196 -1.82 11.46 12.61
CA GLY A 196 -2.99 12.08 11.97
C GLY A 196 -2.68 12.80 10.66
N ALA A 197 -1.42 12.86 10.22
CA ALA A 197 -1.06 13.34 8.88
C ALA A 197 -1.26 12.24 7.83
N GLU A 198 -1.04 12.58 6.56
CA GLU A 198 -1.07 11.66 5.45
C GLU A 198 -0.01 10.54 5.56
N SER A 199 -0.42 9.31 5.23
CA SER A 199 0.51 8.27 4.78
C SER A 199 0.80 8.45 3.29
N ASN A 200 1.77 7.70 2.76
CA ASN A 200 2.03 7.73 1.31
C ASN A 200 1.06 6.88 0.45
N LEU A 201 -0.07 6.43 1.00
CA LEU A 201 -1.14 5.77 0.24
C LEU A 201 -2.31 6.71 -0.03
N SER A 202 -2.44 7.12 -1.29
CA SER A 202 -3.67 7.75 -1.79
C SER A 202 -4.77 6.70 -2.02
N PHE A 203 -6.01 7.02 -1.70
CA PHE A 203 -7.17 6.14 -1.88
C PHE A 203 -8.39 6.91 -2.40
N SER A 204 -9.31 6.20 -3.05
CA SER A 204 -10.64 6.72 -3.38
C SER A 204 -11.67 6.17 -2.40
N PRO A 205 -12.67 6.94 -1.92
CA PRO A 205 -13.72 6.38 -1.05
C PRO A 205 -14.56 5.28 -1.71
N VAL A 206 -14.72 5.29 -3.05
CA VAL A 206 -15.60 4.35 -3.76
C VAL A 206 -15.01 2.94 -3.95
N GLN A 207 -13.69 2.78 -3.84
CA GLN A 207 -13.07 1.43 -3.83
C GLN A 207 -13.21 0.73 -2.47
N ILE A 208 -13.49 1.45 -1.38
CA ILE A 208 -13.64 0.85 -0.05
C ILE A 208 -15.02 0.19 0.05
N PRO A 209 -15.12 -1.10 0.44
CA PRO A 209 -16.39 -1.74 0.66
C PRO A 209 -17.24 -1.01 1.72
N LYS A 210 -18.56 -0.88 1.46
CA LYS A 210 -19.50 -0.05 2.25
C LYS A 210 -19.56 -0.40 3.73
N ALA A 211 -19.26 -1.64 4.11
CA ALA A 211 -19.23 -2.12 5.49
C ALA A 211 -18.03 -1.58 6.30
N VAL A 212 -17.07 -0.90 5.66
CA VAL A 212 -15.83 -0.39 6.28
C VAL A 212 -15.67 1.11 6.00
N GLN A 213 -15.18 1.85 6.99
CA GLN A 213 -14.88 3.28 6.86
C GLN A 213 -13.37 3.53 6.97
N ALA A 214 -12.74 3.86 5.85
CA ALA A 214 -11.34 4.29 5.83
C ALA A 214 -11.21 5.74 6.35
N GLN A 215 -10.28 5.97 7.26
CA GLN A 215 -9.96 7.31 7.77
C GLN A 215 -8.92 7.98 6.86
N GLY A 216 -9.30 9.11 6.26
CA GLY A 216 -8.49 9.80 5.26
C GLY A 216 -8.22 11.27 5.55
N VAL A 217 -7.03 11.72 5.15
CA VAL A 217 -6.60 13.14 5.13
C VAL A 217 -6.67 13.66 3.70
N GLN A 218 -7.29 14.83 3.50
CA GLN A 218 -7.35 15.48 2.18
C GLN A 218 -6.14 16.38 1.95
N GLN A 219 -5.42 16.19 0.85
CA GLN A 219 -4.27 17.01 0.51
C GLN A 219 -4.01 17.02 -1.00
N GLY A 220 -3.80 18.22 -1.58
CA GLY A 220 -3.50 18.34 -3.01
C GLY A 220 -4.57 17.75 -3.95
N GLY A 221 -5.84 17.75 -3.52
CA GLY A 221 -6.96 17.16 -4.27
C GLY A 221 -7.06 15.63 -4.21
N LYS A 222 -6.27 14.96 -3.36
CA LYS A 222 -6.31 13.51 -3.14
C LYS A 222 -6.60 13.20 -1.67
N SER A 223 -7.27 12.08 -1.43
CA SER A 223 -7.43 11.50 -0.09
C SER A 223 -6.28 10.54 0.17
N TYR A 224 -5.62 10.63 1.32
CA TYR A 224 -4.57 9.71 1.75
C TYR A 224 -5.00 8.98 3.03
N LEU A 225 -4.66 7.69 3.17
CA LEU A 225 -4.90 6.96 4.41
C LEU A 225 -4.14 7.63 5.56
N THR A 226 -4.75 7.70 6.73
CA THR A 226 -4.19 8.43 7.88
C THR A 226 -3.00 7.69 8.50
N GLY A 227 -1.88 8.38 8.67
CA GLY A 227 -0.67 7.87 9.31
C GLY A 227 -0.76 7.87 10.83
N PHE A 228 -0.29 6.78 11.45
CA PHE A 228 -0.22 6.57 12.91
C PHE A 228 -1.54 6.68 13.67
N VAL A 229 -2.67 6.61 12.96
CA VAL A 229 -4.01 6.45 13.52
C VAL A 229 -4.49 5.06 13.11
N PRO A 230 -4.70 4.12 14.06
CA PRO A 230 -5.15 2.78 13.73
C PRO A 230 -6.56 2.79 13.11
N MET A 231 -6.73 2.02 12.04
CA MET A 231 -8.02 1.74 11.40
C MET A 231 -8.40 0.27 11.62
N GLU A 232 -9.69 -0.03 11.61
CA GLU A 232 -10.20 -1.39 11.83
C GLU A 232 -10.92 -1.93 10.59
N ALA A 233 -10.64 -3.19 10.26
CA ALA A 233 -11.42 -3.99 9.31
C ALA A 233 -11.38 -5.46 9.74
N ASN A 234 -12.50 -6.18 9.67
CA ASN A 234 -12.64 -7.59 10.06
C ASN A 234 -12.11 -7.90 11.48
N ASN A 235 -12.34 -7.00 12.44
CA ASN A 235 -11.82 -7.07 13.82
C ASN A 235 -10.28 -7.10 13.90
N LYS A 236 -9.58 -6.60 12.87
CA LYS A 236 -8.13 -6.44 12.81
C LYS A 236 -7.75 -4.97 12.75
N GLN A 237 -6.63 -4.63 13.37
CA GLN A 237 -6.12 -3.25 13.49
C GLN A 237 -4.98 -3.01 12.50
N PHE A 238 -5.11 -1.98 11.66
CA PHE A 238 -4.17 -1.60 10.61
C PHE A 238 -3.57 -0.22 10.93
N SER A 239 -2.25 -0.10 10.94
CA SER A 239 -1.55 1.16 11.23
C SER A 239 -0.57 1.50 10.12
N PHE A 240 -0.72 2.68 9.54
CA PHE A 240 0.10 3.17 8.43
C PHE A 240 1.17 4.12 8.94
N THR A 241 2.32 4.16 8.27
CA THR A 241 3.41 5.10 8.58
C THR A 241 3.09 6.46 7.97
N ALA A 242 3.17 7.55 8.76
CA ALA A 242 2.99 8.91 8.25
C ALA A 242 4.19 9.35 7.40
N PHE A 243 3.92 9.84 6.20
CA PHE A 243 4.92 10.33 5.24
C PHE A 243 4.31 11.50 4.47
N ARG A 244 4.64 12.72 4.89
CA ARG A 244 4.02 13.91 4.30
C ARG A 244 4.31 14.08 2.80
N ASN A 245 3.34 14.59 2.07
CA ASN A 245 3.48 14.90 0.65
C ASN A 245 4.45 16.06 0.44
N GLY A 246 5.46 15.86 -0.43
CA GLY A 246 6.46 16.87 -0.77
C GLY A 246 7.52 17.15 0.31
N GLU A 247 7.38 16.59 1.51
CA GLU A 247 8.33 16.77 2.60
C GLU A 247 9.62 15.95 2.35
N MET A 248 10.77 16.57 2.61
CA MET A 248 12.08 15.91 2.53
C MET A 248 12.49 15.39 3.92
N PRO A 249 13.33 14.33 4.01
CA PRO A 249 14.00 13.98 5.24
C PRO A 249 14.74 15.19 5.82
N HIS A 250 14.49 15.52 7.08
CA HIS A 250 14.97 16.74 7.73
C HIS A 250 15.21 16.54 9.23
N LEU A 251 15.95 17.48 9.85
CA LEU A 251 16.21 17.49 11.28
C LEU A 251 15.01 18.06 12.04
N ILE A 252 14.64 17.42 13.15
CA ILE A 252 13.57 17.89 14.05
C ILE A 252 14.13 18.19 15.43
N SER A 253 13.43 19.05 16.18
CA SER A 253 13.81 19.31 17.57
C SER A 253 13.66 18.04 18.42
N GLN A 254 14.55 17.86 19.39
CA GLN A 254 14.46 16.77 20.34
C GLN A 254 13.12 16.80 21.12
N ASN A 255 12.52 17.98 21.35
CA ASN A 255 11.22 18.10 22.01
C ASN A 255 10.09 17.44 21.20
N ILE A 256 10.03 17.69 19.88
CA ILE A 256 9.06 17.04 18.98
C ILE A 256 9.26 15.52 18.99
N PHE A 257 10.52 15.08 18.91
CA PHE A 257 10.86 13.66 18.99
C PHE A 257 10.43 13.03 20.33
N ASP A 258 10.77 13.66 21.45
CA ASP A 258 10.50 13.16 22.81
C ASP A 258 9.01 13.15 23.18
N GLN A 259 8.16 13.91 22.47
CA GLN A 259 6.69 13.85 22.57
C GLN A 259 6.10 12.70 21.74
N CYS A 260 6.70 12.40 20.57
CA CYS A 260 6.21 11.39 19.61
C CYS A 260 6.82 9.99 19.78
N ARG A 261 7.72 9.83 20.76
CA ARG A 261 8.47 8.60 21.11
C ARG A 261 7.59 7.36 21.25
N ALA A 262 8.09 6.24 20.74
CA ALA A 262 7.35 4.98 20.70
C ALA A 262 6.99 4.41 22.08
N ASP A 263 7.85 4.63 23.09
CA ASP A 263 7.63 4.17 24.47
C ASP A 263 6.70 5.07 25.30
N LYS A 264 6.58 6.35 24.93
CA LYS A 264 5.70 7.32 25.61
C LYS A 264 4.30 7.38 25.00
N ALA A 265 4.20 7.14 23.70
CA ALA A 265 2.95 7.17 22.95
C ALA A 265 2.88 5.94 22.02
N PRO A 266 2.61 4.73 22.54
CA PRO A 266 2.43 3.56 21.68
C PRO A 266 1.26 3.74 20.69
N ILE A 267 1.26 2.96 19.61
CA ILE A 267 0.19 2.97 18.59
C ILE A 267 -0.42 1.56 18.53
N GLY A 268 -1.56 1.39 19.19
CA GLY A 268 -2.20 0.09 19.30
C GLY A 268 -1.29 -0.96 19.93
N ASN A 269 -1.44 -2.21 19.48
CA ASN A 269 -0.68 -3.36 20.00
C ASN A 269 0.44 -3.85 19.05
N ALA A 270 0.65 -3.20 17.91
CA ALA A 270 1.56 -3.66 16.84
C ALA A 270 2.87 -2.86 16.78
N ASN A 271 3.94 -3.47 16.27
CA ASN A 271 5.23 -2.80 16.04
C ASN A 271 5.18 -1.88 14.81
N VAL A 272 4.48 -0.75 14.91
CA VAL A 272 4.35 0.18 13.77
C VAL A 272 5.72 0.77 13.39
N ILE A 273 6.04 0.74 12.10
CA ILE A 273 7.30 1.28 11.56
C ILE A 273 7.46 2.76 11.96
N PRO A 274 8.56 3.14 12.65
CA PRO A 274 8.81 4.53 13.01
C PRO A 274 9.25 5.34 11.79
N ASN A 275 8.87 6.62 11.73
CA ASN A 275 9.36 7.56 10.71
C ASN A 275 10.45 8.50 11.23
N ALA A 276 10.79 8.47 12.52
CA ALA A 276 11.81 9.35 13.10
C ALA A 276 12.80 8.60 14.00
N PHE A 277 14.05 9.06 13.97
CA PHE A 277 15.19 8.42 14.65
C PHE A 277 15.99 9.44 15.46
N LYS A 278 16.33 9.10 16.70
CA LYS A 278 17.31 9.80 17.56
C LYS A 278 18.63 9.06 17.47
N ILE A 279 19.73 9.81 17.37
CA ILE A 279 21.08 9.23 17.42
C ILE A 279 22.04 10.13 18.20
N ASP A 280 22.78 9.47 19.09
CA ASP A 280 23.84 10.04 19.92
C ASP A 280 25.19 9.75 19.25
N GLY A 281 25.98 10.79 19.01
CA GLY A 281 27.31 10.69 18.44
C GLY A 281 28.33 11.37 19.32
N SER A 282 29.51 10.78 19.44
CA SER A 282 30.57 11.26 20.32
C SER A 282 31.92 11.29 19.62
N VAL A 283 32.83 12.07 20.18
CA VAL A 283 34.25 12.03 19.87
C VAL A 283 35.04 11.94 21.16
N GLN A 284 36.11 11.14 21.17
CA GLN A 284 37.02 11.04 22.29
C GLN A 284 38.27 11.87 21.98
N ALA A 285 38.36 13.06 22.58
CA ALA A 285 39.49 13.96 22.43
C ALA A 285 40.45 13.84 23.61
N THR A 286 41.69 14.32 23.44
CA THR A 286 42.72 14.38 24.50
C THR A 286 42.28 15.17 25.75
N GLN A 287 41.25 16.02 25.60
CA GLN A 287 40.71 16.90 26.65
C GLN A 287 39.40 16.38 27.27
N GLY A 288 38.89 15.22 26.82
CA GLY A 288 37.62 14.64 27.27
C GLY A 288 36.76 14.15 26.09
N SER A 289 35.64 13.50 26.42
CA SER A 289 34.63 13.16 25.41
C SER A 289 33.68 14.33 25.18
N LEU A 290 33.37 14.62 23.92
CA LEU A 290 32.30 15.54 23.54
C LEU A 290 31.22 14.75 22.78
N GLY A 291 29.99 14.82 23.27
CA GLY A 291 28.81 14.21 22.66
C GLY A 291 27.83 15.25 22.11
N ALA A 292 27.06 14.83 21.11
CA ALA A 292 25.88 15.54 20.64
C ALA A 292 24.78 14.54 20.28
N VAL A 293 23.53 15.03 20.28
CA VAL A 293 22.34 14.25 19.95
C VAL A 293 21.61 14.97 18.83
N ALA A 294 21.17 14.23 17.81
CA ALA A 294 20.33 14.75 16.74
C ALA A 294 19.13 13.83 16.50
N CYS A 295 18.01 14.45 16.13
CA CYS A 295 16.76 13.76 15.79
C CYS A 295 16.38 14.13 14.35
N ALA A 296 15.98 13.14 13.54
CA ALA A 296 15.64 13.36 12.14
C ALA A 296 14.41 12.54 11.74
N VAL A 297 13.57 13.12 10.88
CA VAL A 297 12.43 12.46 10.24
C VAL A 297 12.86 11.91 8.88
N ALA A 298 12.44 10.70 8.59
CA ALA A 298 12.63 9.98 7.35
C ALA A 298 11.34 10.03 6.52
N ASN A 299 11.46 10.46 5.26
CA ASN A 299 10.37 10.43 4.28
C ASN A 299 10.89 9.84 2.96
N PRO A 300 10.29 8.77 2.41
CA PRO A 300 10.76 8.13 1.17
C PRO A 300 10.51 8.98 -0.07
N GLN A 301 9.68 10.02 0.03
CA GLN A 301 9.22 10.87 -1.08
C GLN A 301 8.58 10.09 -2.25
N ARG A 302 8.07 8.88 -1.97
CA ARG A 302 7.32 8.04 -2.91
C ARG A 302 5.88 7.96 -2.48
N GLN A 303 4.96 8.08 -3.44
CA GLN A 303 3.53 7.90 -3.24
C GLN A 303 3.03 6.70 -4.02
N TYR A 304 2.03 6.04 -3.46
CA TYR A 304 1.38 4.88 -4.03
C TYR A 304 -0.14 5.05 -3.96
N ARG A 305 -0.84 4.22 -4.73
CA ARG A 305 -2.29 4.05 -4.64
C ARG A 305 -2.58 2.84 -3.75
N LEU A 306 -3.58 2.96 -2.89
CA LEU A 306 -4.18 1.81 -2.22
C LEU A 306 -4.82 0.93 -3.29
N ALA A 307 -4.37 -0.33 -3.40
CA ALA A 307 -4.85 -1.30 -4.38
C ALA A 307 -4.54 -2.74 -3.93
N ILE A 308 -5.15 -3.72 -4.60
CA ILE A 308 -4.76 -5.14 -4.64
C ILE A 308 -4.21 -5.41 -6.06
N PRO A 309 -2.89 -5.27 -6.31
CA PRO A 309 -2.31 -5.63 -7.59
C PRO A 309 -2.42 -7.14 -7.89
N HIS A 310 -2.08 -7.53 -9.13
CA HIS A 310 -2.17 -8.92 -9.62
C HIS A 310 -3.47 -9.66 -9.20
N SER A 311 -4.60 -8.96 -9.37
CA SER A 311 -5.94 -9.48 -9.06
C SER A 311 -6.86 -9.42 -10.28
N TYR A 312 -7.95 -10.17 -10.24
CA TYR A 312 -8.91 -10.29 -11.35
C TYR A 312 -10.35 -10.47 -10.89
N ILE A 313 -11.28 -10.16 -11.80
CA ILE A 313 -12.72 -10.45 -11.68
C ILE A 313 -13.11 -11.35 -12.85
N ARG A 314 -14.03 -12.29 -12.63
CA ARG A 314 -14.56 -13.14 -13.69
C ARG A 314 -16.04 -12.84 -14.01
N ILE A 315 -16.40 -12.96 -15.28
CA ILE A 315 -17.79 -12.97 -15.75
C ILE A 315 -18.05 -14.29 -16.49
N PHE A 316 -19.02 -15.07 -16.02
CA PHE A 316 -19.53 -16.28 -16.69
C PHE A 316 -20.88 -16.02 -17.36
N PHE A 317 -21.13 -16.75 -18.44
CA PHE A 317 -22.44 -16.81 -19.10
C PHE A 317 -22.89 -18.26 -19.15
N THR A 318 -24.14 -18.55 -18.79
CA THR A 318 -24.68 -19.91 -18.76
C THR A 318 -26.13 -19.89 -19.18
N ASN A 319 -26.44 -20.55 -20.30
CA ASN A 319 -27.79 -20.54 -20.85
C ASN A 319 -28.35 -21.97 -20.90
N GLN A 320 -29.57 -22.15 -20.40
CA GLN A 320 -30.22 -23.45 -20.30
C GLN A 320 -31.64 -23.39 -20.88
N ALA A 321 -31.96 -24.34 -21.74
CA ALA A 321 -33.31 -24.60 -22.19
C ALA A 321 -33.95 -25.67 -21.30
N MET A 322 -35.13 -25.38 -20.76
CA MET A 322 -35.93 -26.34 -19.99
C MET A 322 -37.19 -26.70 -20.78
N TRP A 323 -37.40 -27.98 -21.03
CA TRP A 323 -38.43 -28.46 -21.95
C TRP A 323 -39.58 -29.09 -21.16
N PHE A 324 -40.77 -28.56 -21.34
CA PHE A 324 -42.00 -28.98 -20.65
C PHE A 324 -43.02 -29.50 -21.65
N VAL A 325 -43.65 -30.64 -21.33
CA VAL A 325 -44.73 -31.25 -22.10
C VAL A 325 -45.86 -31.57 -21.15
N GLU A 326 -47.07 -31.08 -21.44
CA GLU A 326 -48.27 -31.25 -20.59
C GLU A 326 -48.03 -30.78 -19.13
N GLY A 327 -47.21 -29.74 -18.96
CA GLY A 327 -46.83 -29.19 -17.66
C GLY A 327 -45.68 -29.92 -16.95
N VAL A 328 -45.18 -31.03 -17.49
CA VAL A 328 -44.09 -31.83 -16.89
C VAL A 328 -42.76 -31.54 -17.58
N LYS A 329 -41.71 -31.26 -16.81
CA LYS A 329 -40.34 -31.14 -17.34
C LYS A 329 -39.88 -32.49 -17.88
N VAL A 330 -39.57 -32.55 -19.18
CA VAL A 330 -39.14 -33.77 -19.88
C VAL A 330 -37.67 -33.76 -20.28
N ASN A 331 -37.04 -32.59 -20.43
CA ASN A 331 -35.63 -32.48 -20.82
C ASN A 331 -35.02 -31.14 -20.34
N GLN A 332 -33.69 -31.06 -20.35
CA GLN A 332 -32.91 -29.84 -20.15
C GLN A 332 -31.67 -29.89 -21.04
N THR A 333 -31.42 -28.84 -21.83
CA THR A 333 -30.26 -28.75 -22.73
C THR A 333 -29.54 -27.42 -22.57
N PRO A 334 -28.20 -27.36 -22.61
CA PRO A 334 -27.47 -26.09 -22.69
C PRO A 334 -27.61 -25.49 -24.10
N TYR A 335 -27.53 -24.17 -24.21
CA TYR A 335 -27.40 -23.49 -25.50
C TYR A 335 -26.34 -22.38 -25.47
N GLY A 336 -25.74 -22.09 -26.62
CA GLY A 336 -24.64 -21.13 -26.73
C GLY A 336 -25.07 -19.67 -26.86
N ASN A 337 -24.10 -18.76 -26.94
CA ASN A 337 -24.32 -17.33 -27.14
C ASN A 337 -24.54 -16.96 -28.63
N LYS A 338 -25.26 -17.78 -29.38
CA LYS A 338 -25.59 -17.56 -30.80
C LYS A 338 -26.91 -18.26 -31.16
N PRO A 339 -27.65 -17.78 -32.17
CA PRO A 339 -28.82 -18.48 -32.71
C PRO A 339 -28.50 -19.90 -33.14
N ASP A 340 -29.26 -20.87 -32.62
CA ASP A 340 -29.19 -22.30 -32.97
C ASP A 340 -30.57 -22.97 -32.82
N GLN A 341 -30.83 -24.04 -33.59
CA GLN A 341 -32.08 -24.79 -33.51
C GLN A 341 -31.87 -26.15 -32.85
N GLN A 342 -32.49 -26.35 -31.68
CA GLN A 342 -32.39 -27.58 -30.92
C GLN A 342 -33.67 -28.43 -31.01
N THR A 343 -33.52 -29.76 -30.98
CA THR A 343 -34.62 -30.72 -30.85
C THR A 343 -34.61 -31.31 -29.44
N GLY A 344 -35.33 -30.68 -28.51
CA GLY A 344 -35.32 -31.09 -27.11
C GLY A 344 -36.35 -32.13 -26.71
N VAL A 345 -37.39 -32.35 -27.52
CA VAL A 345 -38.41 -33.39 -27.31
C VAL A 345 -38.48 -34.27 -28.56
N LYS A 346 -38.38 -35.59 -28.39
CA LYS A 346 -38.39 -36.57 -29.49
C LYS A 346 -39.46 -37.64 -29.24
N LYS A 347 -40.49 -37.70 -30.08
CA LYS A 347 -41.61 -38.67 -30.02
C LYS A 347 -42.14 -38.92 -28.59
N LYS A 348 -42.38 -37.85 -27.83
CA LYS A 348 -43.00 -37.93 -26.49
C LYS A 348 -44.49 -38.20 -26.65
N LYS A 349 -44.98 -39.31 -26.11
CA LYS A 349 -46.42 -39.61 -26.10
C LYS A 349 -47.19 -38.56 -25.28
N LEU A 350 -48.28 -38.06 -25.84
CA LEU A 350 -49.23 -37.12 -25.23
C LEU A 350 -50.43 -37.87 -24.61
N SER A 351 -51.13 -37.22 -23.69
CA SER A 351 -52.39 -37.70 -23.10
C SER A 351 -53.49 -37.94 -24.13
N ASN A 352 -53.50 -37.17 -25.23
CA ASN A 352 -54.43 -37.31 -26.35
C ASN A 352 -54.12 -38.51 -27.28
N GLY A 353 -53.06 -39.28 -27.01
CA GLY A 353 -52.66 -40.47 -27.76
C GLY A 353 -51.67 -40.23 -28.90
N GLY A 354 -51.38 -38.98 -29.28
CA GLY A 354 -50.36 -38.64 -30.28
C GLY A 354 -48.91 -38.67 -29.75
N PHE A 355 -47.94 -38.44 -30.63
CA PHE A 355 -46.52 -38.30 -30.31
C PHE A 355 -45.98 -36.94 -30.74
N LEU A 356 -45.46 -36.18 -29.78
CA LEU A 356 -44.86 -34.86 -29.96
C LEU A 356 -43.35 -34.95 -30.24
N THR A 357 -42.89 -34.23 -31.25
CA THR A 357 -41.48 -33.83 -31.42
C THR A 357 -41.41 -32.31 -31.36
N GLY A 358 -40.60 -31.78 -30.45
CA GLY A 358 -40.54 -30.36 -30.11
C GLY A 358 -39.18 -29.74 -30.43
N PHE A 359 -39.22 -28.61 -31.13
CA PHE A 359 -38.05 -27.84 -31.56
C PHE A 359 -38.07 -26.44 -30.95
N ALA A 360 -36.90 -25.85 -30.74
CA ALA A 360 -36.77 -24.43 -30.37
C ALA A 360 -35.57 -23.78 -31.06
N LYS A 361 -35.74 -22.51 -31.44
CA LYS A 361 -34.68 -21.60 -31.85
C LYS A 361 -34.26 -20.80 -30.62
N LEU A 362 -33.02 -21.00 -30.21
CA LEU A 362 -32.45 -20.55 -28.94
C LEU A 362 -31.22 -19.68 -29.21
N GLY A 363 -30.88 -18.79 -28.28
CA GLY A 363 -29.75 -17.87 -28.43
C GLY A 363 -30.04 -16.69 -29.36
N ASN A 364 -31.31 -16.42 -29.67
CA ASN A 364 -31.74 -15.26 -30.46
C ASN A 364 -31.63 -13.95 -29.69
N GLU A 365 -31.48 -13.99 -28.36
CA GLU A 365 -31.11 -12.83 -27.54
C GLU A 365 -29.73 -12.27 -27.91
N TYR A 366 -28.85 -13.10 -28.49
CA TYR A 366 -27.47 -12.72 -28.82
C TYR A 366 -27.34 -12.22 -30.26
N GLN A 367 -26.78 -11.02 -30.42
CA GLN A 367 -26.34 -10.54 -31.73
C GLN A 367 -25.08 -11.30 -32.18
N PRO A 368 -25.07 -11.94 -33.37
CA PRO A 368 -23.89 -12.64 -33.87
C PRO A 368 -22.71 -11.68 -34.03
N GLY A 369 -21.59 -11.98 -33.37
CA GLY A 369 -20.41 -11.10 -33.36
C GLY A 369 -20.56 -9.85 -32.49
N GLY A 370 -21.61 -9.76 -31.66
CA GLY A 370 -21.81 -8.66 -30.73
C GLY A 370 -20.75 -8.59 -29.62
N SER A 371 -20.70 -7.46 -28.93
CA SER A 371 -19.75 -7.24 -27.83
C SER A 371 -20.14 -7.98 -26.54
N LEU A 372 -19.20 -8.09 -25.61
CA LEU A 372 -19.44 -8.59 -24.26
C LEU A 372 -20.50 -7.73 -23.52
N TRP A 373 -20.53 -6.42 -23.77
CA TRP A 373 -21.60 -5.55 -23.24
C TRP A 373 -22.97 -5.92 -23.80
N GLN A 374 -23.10 -6.11 -25.11
CA GLN A 374 -24.37 -6.55 -25.73
C GLN A 374 -24.79 -7.95 -25.27
N MET A 375 -23.82 -8.85 -25.07
CA MET A 375 -24.06 -10.19 -24.51
C MET A 375 -24.52 -10.12 -23.04
N TYR A 376 -24.00 -9.16 -22.28
CA TYR A 376 -24.40 -8.87 -20.91
C TYR A 376 -25.83 -8.32 -20.83
N THR A 377 -26.20 -7.34 -21.66
CA THR A 377 -27.51 -6.69 -21.65
C THR A 377 -28.51 -7.27 -22.68
N ALA A 378 -28.38 -8.55 -23.03
CA ALA A 378 -29.14 -9.18 -24.12
C ALA A 378 -30.65 -9.35 -23.83
N LEU A 379 -31.01 -9.44 -22.54
CA LEU A 379 -32.40 -9.41 -22.07
C LEU A 379 -32.63 -8.12 -21.26
N PRO A 380 -33.87 -7.59 -21.19
CA PRO A 380 -34.19 -6.43 -20.34
C PRO A 380 -34.10 -6.79 -18.84
N GLY A 381 -33.58 -5.90 -17.99
CA GLY A 381 -33.42 -6.19 -16.55
C GLY A 381 -32.69 -5.10 -15.77
N ASP A 382 -32.31 -5.40 -14.52
CA ASP A 382 -31.33 -4.59 -13.78
C ASP A 382 -29.91 -5.12 -13.99
N HIS A 383 -29.21 -4.47 -14.91
CA HIS A 383 -27.80 -4.67 -15.21
C HIS A 383 -26.89 -3.68 -14.48
N MET A 384 -27.43 -2.66 -13.82
CA MET A 384 -26.62 -1.58 -13.22
C MET A 384 -26.19 -1.91 -11.80
N THR A 385 -27.06 -2.52 -10.99
CA THR A 385 -26.71 -2.96 -9.63
C THR A 385 -25.57 -4.00 -9.61
N PRO A 386 -25.57 -5.04 -10.46
CA PRO A 386 -24.45 -5.98 -10.51
C PRO A 386 -23.19 -5.35 -11.10
N MET A 387 -23.32 -4.48 -12.12
CA MET A 387 -22.17 -3.80 -12.72
C MET A 387 -21.50 -2.80 -11.76
N GLN A 388 -22.23 -2.21 -10.81
CA GLN A 388 -21.63 -1.43 -9.72
C GLN A 388 -20.79 -2.30 -8.75
N LYS A 389 -21.20 -3.54 -8.46
CA LYS A 389 -20.37 -4.49 -7.70
C LYS A 389 -19.09 -4.86 -8.46
N VAL A 390 -19.17 -5.10 -9.78
CA VAL A 390 -17.98 -5.30 -10.63
C VAL A 390 -17.07 -4.07 -10.61
N LEU A 391 -17.62 -2.86 -10.80
CA LEU A 391 -16.85 -1.62 -10.81
C LEU A 391 -16.11 -1.39 -9.49
N GLN A 392 -16.75 -1.58 -8.34
CA GLN A 392 -16.10 -1.42 -7.03
C GLN A 392 -14.89 -2.36 -6.90
N ARG A 393 -14.99 -3.60 -7.38
CA ARG A 393 -13.85 -4.52 -7.45
C ARG A 393 -12.76 -4.05 -8.43
N VAL A 394 -13.11 -3.50 -9.60
CA VAL A 394 -12.09 -2.94 -10.53
C VAL A 394 -11.38 -1.75 -9.89
N GLN A 395 -12.10 -0.97 -9.07
CA GLN A 395 -11.55 0.19 -8.36
C GLN A 395 -10.57 -0.20 -7.23
N GLU A 396 -10.62 -1.43 -6.71
CA GLU A 396 -9.56 -1.98 -5.85
C GLU A 396 -8.25 -2.26 -6.63
N ILE A 397 -8.25 -2.20 -7.97
CA ILE A 397 -7.08 -2.35 -8.82
C ILE A 397 -6.62 -0.98 -9.36
N ASP A 398 -7.52 -0.23 -9.99
CA ASP A 398 -7.32 1.16 -10.44
C ASP A 398 -8.35 2.08 -9.75
N PRO A 399 -8.00 2.82 -8.68
CA PRO A 399 -8.95 3.64 -7.92
C PRO A 399 -9.62 4.78 -8.71
N ASP A 400 -9.06 5.14 -9.87
CA ASP A 400 -9.59 6.16 -10.79
C ASP A 400 -10.47 5.54 -11.90
N TYR A 401 -10.72 4.23 -11.87
CA TYR A 401 -11.50 3.55 -12.88
C TYR A 401 -12.99 3.90 -12.77
N THR A 402 -13.67 4.01 -13.91
CA THR A 402 -15.05 4.51 -13.99
C THR A 402 -15.97 3.54 -14.74
N LEU A 403 -17.27 3.66 -14.47
CA LEU A 403 -18.30 2.87 -15.14
C LEU A 403 -18.25 3.02 -16.66
N ALA A 404 -18.02 4.23 -17.15
CA ALA A 404 -17.89 4.51 -18.58
C ALA A 404 -16.66 3.83 -19.21
N ARG A 405 -15.52 3.76 -18.50
CA ARG A 405 -14.34 2.99 -18.94
C ARG A 405 -14.66 1.49 -18.97
N LEU A 406 -15.38 0.97 -17.96
CA LEU A 406 -15.80 -0.43 -17.88
C LEU A 406 -16.69 -0.82 -19.07
N GLN A 407 -17.73 -0.02 -19.33
CA GLN A 407 -18.66 -0.21 -20.44
C GLN A 407 -17.93 -0.16 -21.77
N ALA A 408 -17.10 0.85 -22.03
CA ALA A 408 -16.33 0.96 -23.27
C ALA A 408 -15.38 -0.24 -23.49
N GLN A 409 -14.79 -0.81 -22.43
CA GLN A 409 -13.96 -2.01 -22.54
C GLN A 409 -14.80 -3.29 -22.78
N MET A 410 -16.00 -3.40 -22.19
CA MET A 410 -16.93 -4.49 -22.51
C MET A 410 -17.53 -4.36 -23.91
N GLU A 411 -17.66 -3.14 -24.45
CA GLU A 411 -18.08 -2.87 -25.83
C GLU A 411 -16.97 -3.19 -26.83
N ALA A 412 -15.71 -2.91 -26.50
CA ALA A 412 -14.55 -3.27 -27.32
C ALA A 412 -14.18 -4.77 -27.28
N CYS A 413 -14.63 -5.50 -26.27
CA CYS A 413 -14.39 -6.93 -26.13
C CYS A 413 -15.43 -7.72 -26.95
N ASN A 414 -15.05 -8.24 -28.12
CA ASN A 414 -15.92 -9.09 -28.93
C ASN A 414 -16.31 -10.38 -28.18
N SER A 415 -17.57 -10.81 -28.29
CA SER A 415 -17.99 -12.09 -27.74
C SER A 415 -17.29 -13.26 -28.48
N ASN A 416 -16.67 -14.15 -27.71
CA ASN A 416 -16.10 -15.41 -28.18
C ASN A 416 -17.04 -16.57 -27.82
N PRO A 417 -17.69 -17.24 -28.81
CA PRO A 417 -18.58 -18.38 -28.55
C PRO A 417 -17.90 -19.61 -27.93
N ALA A 418 -16.56 -19.69 -27.95
CA ALA A 418 -15.79 -20.77 -27.35
C ALA A 418 -15.27 -20.46 -25.93
N ALA A 419 -15.45 -19.24 -25.44
CA ALA A 419 -15.06 -18.84 -24.08
C ALA A 419 -16.15 -19.26 -23.08
N GLN A 420 -15.76 -19.82 -21.93
CA GLN A 420 -16.70 -20.10 -20.84
C GLN A 420 -16.88 -18.88 -19.93
N SER A 421 -15.85 -18.03 -19.86
CA SER A 421 -15.81 -16.83 -19.04
C SER A 421 -14.91 -15.75 -19.62
N TYR A 422 -15.08 -14.53 -19.10
CA TYR A 422 -14.27 -13.37 -19.40
C TYR A 422 -13.61 -12.89 -18.12
N LEU A 423 -12.36 -12.47 -18.23
CA LEU A 423 -11.53 -12.01 -17.12
C LEU A 423 -11.25 -10.52 -17.28
N ILE A 424 -11.53 -9.76 -16.21
CA ILE A 424 -11.12 -8.37 -16.04
C ILE A 424 -9.88 -8.37 -15.15
N PHE A 425 -8.76 -7.86 -15.64
CA PHE A 425 -7.47 -7.89 -14.92
C PHE A 425 -6.60 -6.70 -15.35
N ALA A 426 -5.53 -6.42 -14.60
CA ALA A 426 -4.55 -5.38 -14.95
C ALA A 426 -3.24 -5.94 -15.53
N THR A 427 -2.66 -5.24 -16.50
CA THR A 427 -1.22 -5.31 -16.80
C THR A 427 -0.51 -4.09 -16.26
N TYR A 428 0.78 -4.22 -15.96
CA TYR A 428 1.62 -3.17 -15.40
C TYR A 428 2.86 -3.01 -16.30
N THR A 429 3.35 -1.78 -16.48
CA THR A 429 4.65 -1.52 -17.13
C THR A 429 5.74 -1.20 -16.11
N THR A 430 5.36 -0.82 -14.89
CA THR A 430 6.28 -0.65 -13.76
C THR A 430 6.58 -1.99 -13.08
N PRO A 431 7.84 -2.25 -12.69
CA PRO A 431 8.20 -3.45 -11.93
C PRO A 431 7.56 -3.54 -10.54
N ASP A 432 7.12 -2.41 -9.97
CA ASP A 432 6.44 -2.37 -8.67
C ASP A 432 4.91 -2.37 -8.78
N CYS A 433 4.35 -2.66 -9.96
CA CYS A 433 2.90 -2.81 -10.19
C CYS A 433 2.08 -1.60 -9.71
N SER A 434 2.56 -0.39 -10.01
CA SER A 434 1.94 0.88 -9.60
C SER A 434 1.13 1.58 -10.70
N ASP A 435 1.14 1.05 -11.93
CA ASP A 435 0.52 1.62 -13.14
C ASP A 435 -0.51 0.68 -13.82
N PRO A 436 -1.63 0.35 -13.15
CA PRO A 436 -2.61 -0.61 -13.68
C PRO A 436 -3.23 -0.15 -15.00
N THR A 437 -3.10 -0.97 -16.05
CA THR A 437 -3.91 -0.88 -17.27
C THR A 437 -4.90 -2.04 -17.27
N ILE A 438 -6.18 -1.75 -17.08
CA ILE A 438 -7.25 -2.77 -17.07
C ILE A 438 -7.49 -3.30 -18.50
N HIS A 439 -7.70 -4.62 -18.61
CA HIS A 439 -8.09 -5.33 -19.83
C HIS A 439 -9.28 -6.24 -19.56
N ILE A 440 -10.02 -6.59 -20.61
CA ILE A 440 -11.05 -7.63 -20.59
C ILE A 440 -10.76 -8.62 -21.72
N GLN A 441 -10.56 -9.89 -21.38
CA GLN A 441 -10.30 -10.96 -22.35
C GLN A 441 -11.09 -12.23 -22.02
N PRO A 442 -11.41 -13.09 -23.01
CA PRO A 442 -11.94 -14.42 -22.74
C PRO A 442 -10.89 -15.31 -22.03
N ASP A 443 -11.36 -16.31 -21.29
CA ASP A 443 -10.52 -17.27 -20.56
C ASP A 443 -9.62 -18.16 -21.43
N ASN A 444 -9.96 -18.32 -22.71
CA ASN A 444 -9.12 -18.95 -23.73
C ASN A 444 -8.19 -17.97 -24.47
N GLY A 445 -8.07 -16.73 -23.98
CA GLY A 445 -7.19 -15.69 -24.50
C GLY A 445 -5.74 -15.74 -24.01
N SER A 446 -4.97 -14.69 -24.30
CA SER A 446 -3.56 -14.56 -23.93
C SER A 446 -3.42 -13.93 -22.55
N LEU A 447 -3.64 -14.74 -21.51
CA LEU A 447 -3.65 -14.28 -20.12
C LEU A 447 -2.23 -14.05 -19.54
N PRO A 448 -2.04 -13.10 -18.59
CA PRO A 448 -0.75 -12.88 -17.94
C PRO A 448 -0.27 -14.10 -17.14
N PRO A 449 1.05 -14.40 -17.09
CA PRO A 449 1.57 -15.56 -16.34
C PRO A 449 1.31 -15.55 -14.83
N TRP A 450 1.05 -14.38 -14.23
CA TRP A 450 0.72 -14.25 -12.82
C TRP A 450 -0.72 -14.69 -12.50
N LEU A 451 -1.63 -14.68 -13.49
CA LEU A 451 -3.06 -14.91 -13.30
C LEU A 451 -3.32 -16.40 -13.14
N GLN A 452 -3.50 -16.82 -11.90
CA GLN A 452 -3.84 -18.21 -11.56
C GLN A 452 -5.35 -18.33 -11.42
N ASN A 453 -5.96 -19.30 -12.11
CA ASN A 453 -7.40 -19.58 -12.03
C ASN A 453 -7.75 -20.27 -10.70
N LEU A 454 -7.70 -19.52 -9.61
CA LEU A 454 -7.91 -20.02 -8.26
C LEU A 454 -9.40 -19.97 -7.85
N PRO A 455 -9.83 -20.82 -6.90
CA PRO A 455 -11.17 -20.76 -6.33
C PRO A 455 -11.46 -19.41 -5.67
N ILE A 456 -12.74 -19.04 -5.72
CA ILE A 456 -13.30 -17.90 -5.01
C ILE A 456 -13.77 -18.34 -3.61
N ASP A 457 -13.66 -17.44 -2.63
CA ASP A 457 -13.81 -17.76 -1.21
C ASP A 457 -15.10 -17.22 -0.54
N GLY A 458 -15.90 -16.43 -1.26
CA GLY A 458 -17.26 -16.06 -0.85
C GLY A 458 -18.36 -16.98 -1.38
N THR A 459 -19.62 -16.75 -0.96
CA THR A 459 -20.80 -17.50 -1.40
C THR A 459 -21.67 -16.70 -2.38
N ALA A 460 -22.38 -17.42 -3.25
CA ALA A 460 -23.14 -16.85 -4.35
C ALA A 460 -24.50 -16.29 -3.90
N LEU A 461 -24.84 -15.07 -4.34
CA LEU A 461 -26.16 -14.44 -4.11
C LEU A 461 -26.69 -13.79 -5.40
N ALA A 462 -28.00 -13.86 -5.63
CA ALA A 462 -28.63 -13.12 -6.72
C ALA A 462 -28.60 -11.61 -6.42
N VAL A 463 -28.08 -10.81 -7.35
CA VAL A 463 -27.91 -9.35 -7.23
C VAL A 463 -28.59 -8.56 -8.35
N GLY A 464 -29.16 -9.25 -9.34
CA GLY A 464 -29.96 -8.69 -10.41
C GLY A 464 -30.83 -9.78 -11.04
N ALA A 465 -31.89 -9.36 -11.71
CA ALA A 465 -32.79 -10.24 -12.45
C ALA A 465 -33.13 -9.62 -13.81
N GLU A 466 -33.30 -10.48 -14.80
CA GLU A 466 -33.75 -10.10 -16.13
C GLU A 466 -35.25 -10.42 -16.25
N THR A 467 -36.01 -9.42 -16.72
CA THR A 467 -37.46 -9.47 -16.88
C THR A 467 -37.83 -10.58 -17.84
N MET A 468 -38.75 -11.44 -17.42
CA MET A 468 -39.24 -12.53 -18.26
C MET A 468 -39.89 -11.99 -19.54
N THR A 469 -39.43 -12.46 -20.70
CA THR A 469 -40.02 -12.20 -22.00
C THR A 469 -40.67 -13.47 -22.55
N LYS A 470 -41.85 -13.32 -23.18
CA LYS A 470 -42.61 -14.44 -23.75
C LYS A 470 -42.56 -14.41 -25.27
N ASP A 471 -42.32 -15.57 -25.90
CA ASP A 471 -42.30 -15.79 -27.36
C ASP A 471 -41.29 -14.95 -28.17
N ALA A 472 -40.48 -14.14 -27.48
CA ALA A 472 -39.34 -13.41 -27.98
C ALA A 472 -38.26 -13.35 -26.88
N PRO A 473 -36.97 -13.35 -27.23
CA PRO A 473 -36.43 -13.49 -28.59
C PRO A 473 -36.39 -14.95 -29.09
N ASN A 474 -36.46 -15.93 -28.18
CA ASN A 474 -36.44 -17.36 -28.49
C ASN A 474 -37.84 -17.87 -28.87
N THR A 475 -37.92 -18.81 -29.81
CA THR A 475 -39.20 -19.34 -30.33
C THR A 475 -39.19 -20.87 -30.34
N CYS A 476 -40.36 -21.49 -30.28
CA CYS A 476 -40.52 -22.94 -30.39
C CYS A 476 -41.57 -23.33 -31.42
N THR A 477 -41.50 -24.57 -31.89
CA THR A 477 -42.44 -25.17 -32.86
C THR A 477 -42.54 -26.66 -32.61
N ASP A 478 -43.70 -27.26 -32.84
CA ASP A 478 -43.96 -28.69 -32.67
C ASP A 478 -44.21 -29.44 -33.99
N TYR A 479 -44.14 -30.76 -33.90
CA TYR A 479 -44.68 -31.71 -34.86
C TYR A 479 -45.37 -32.85 -34.09
N ILE A 480 -46.67 -33.01 -34.28
CA ILE A 480 -47.47 -34.05 -33.62
C ILE A 480 -47.90 -35.12 -34.64
N GLU A 481 -47.47 -36.36 -34.39
CA GLU A 481 -48.01 -37.56 -35.04
C GLU A 481 -49.24 -38.01 -34.25
N GLY A 482 -50.45 -37.65 -34.67
CA GLY A 482 -51.66 -38.00 -33.92
C GLY A 482 -52.98 -37.45 -34.47
N PRO A 483 -54.11 -37.68 -33.76
CA PRO A 483 -55.45 -37.27 -34.18
C PRO A 483 -55.70 -35.76 -34.07
N ILE A 484 -54.86 -35.03 -33.34
CA ILE A 484 -54.89 -33.57 -33.20
C ILE A 484 -53.49 -33.05 -33.55
N PRO A 485 -53.25 -32.54 -34.77
CA PRO A 485 -51.90 -32.22 -35.26
C PRO A 485 -51.44 -30.80 -34.89
N THR A 486 -51.92 -30.25 -33.76
CA THR A 486 -51.71 -28.85 -33.36
C THR A 486 -51.56 -28.73 -31.85
N ASP A 487 -50.55 -28.01 -31.39
CA ASP A 487 -50.35 -27.65 -29.98
C ASP A 487 -50.23 -26.14 -29.78
N LYS A 488 -50.74 -25.64 -28.66
CA LYS A 488 -50.30 -24.38 -28.09
C LYS A 488 -48.91 -24.58 -27.48
N HIS A 489 -47.94 -23.91 -28.06
CA HIS A 489 -46.57 -23.85 -27.56
C HIS A 489 -46.16 -22.40 -27.34
N TYR A 490 -45.23 -22.18 -26.40
CA TYR A 490 -44.64 -20.87 -26.15
C TYR A 490 -43.29 -20.97 -25.44
N THR A 491 -42.51 -19.90 -25.48
CA THR A 491 -41.27 -19.76 -24.72
C THR A 491 -41.41 -18.70 -23.62
N GLU A 492 -40.69 -18.90 -22.51
CA GLU A 492 -40.45 -17.91 -21.46
C GLU A 492 -38.94 -17.79 -21.27
N CYS A 493 -38.36 -16.66 -21.66
CA CYS A 493 -36.93 -16.38 -21.49
C CYS A 493 -36.75 -15.46 -20.28
N SER A 494 -35.86 -15.81 -19.35
CA SER A 494 -35.58 -15.05 -18.13
C SER A 494 -34.12 -15.23 -17.70
N GLY A 495 -33.65 -14.40 -16.78
CA GLY A 495 -32.27 -14.48 -16.31
C GLY A 495 -32.09 -14.03 -14.86
N SER A 496 -31.03 -14.53 -14.24
CA SER A 496 -30.56 -14.14 -12.92
C SER A 496 -29.09 -13.79 -12.99
N ILE A 497 -28.73 -12.64 -12.43
CA ILE A 497 -27.35 -12.18 -12.32
C ILE A 497 -26.92 -12.45 -10.88
N ILE A 498 -26.01 -13.38 -10.74
CA ILE A 498 -25.50 -13.89 -9.45
C ILE A 498 -24.10 -13.33 -9.24
N TRP A 499 -23.83 -12.85 -8.03
CA TRP A 499 -22.52 -12.37 -7.60
C TRP A 499 -21.97 -13.28 -6.51
N THR A 500 -20.74 -13.74 -6.71
CA THR A 500 -19.92 -14.35 -5.67
C THR A 500 -18.75 -13.42 -5.42
N PRO A 501 -18.60 -12.82 -4.23
CA PRO A 501 -17.46 -11.96 -3.90
C PRO A 501 -16.21 -12.81 -3.66
N GLY A 502 -15.04 -12.26 -3.98
CA GLY A 502 -13.74 -12.80 -3.57
C GLY A 502 -13.03 -11.83 -2.63
N SER A 503 -12.16 -12.34 -1.77
CA SER A 503 -11.40 -11.50 -0.82
C SER A 503 -10.24 -10.75 -1.49
N GLY A 504 -9.74 -11.26 -2.63
CA GLY A 504 -8.51 -10.82 -3.27
C GLY A 504 -7.25 -11.53 -2.79
N TYR A 505 -7.33 -12.36 -1.74
CA TYR A 505 -6.18 -13.15 -1.27
C TYR A 505 -5.74 -14.18 -2.33
N THR A 506 -6.68 -14.87 -2.96
CA THR A 506 -6.44 -15.81 -4.07
C THR A 506 -6.41 -15.12 -5.44
N GLN A 507 -6.05 -13.83 -5.50
CA GLN A 507 -6.14 -12.95 -6.68
C GLN A 507 -7.57 -12.66 -7.17
N CYS A 508 -8.56 -13.53 -6.92
CA CYS A 508 -9.93 -13.30 -7.34
C CYS A 508 -10.66 -12.31 -6.42
N LEU A 509 -11.15 -11.19 -6.97
CA LEU A 509 -11.96 -10.18 -6.27
C LEU A 509 -13.48 -10.45 -6.35
N GLY A 510 -13.89 -11.27 -7.31
CA GLY A 510 -15.31 -11.51 -7.57
C GLY A 510 -15.56 -12.33 -8.83
N THR A 511 -16.72 -12.97 -8.86
CA THR A 511 -17.27 -13.67 -10.01
C THR A 511 -18.72 -13.27 -10.20
N MET A 512 -19.06 -12.76 -11.39
CA MET A 512 -20.43 -12.51 -11.83
C MET A 512 -20.87 -13.67 -12.74
N HIS A 513 -21.95 -14.37 -12.39
CA HIS A 513 -22.60 -15.35 -13.24
C HIS A 513 -23.88 -14.76 -13.83
N VAL A 514 -23.94 -14.64 -15.15
CA VAL A 514 -25.18 -14.34 -15.88
C VAL A 514 -25.79 -15.67 -16.29
N SER A 515 -26.85 -16.09 -15.59
CA SER A 515 -27.54 -17.35 -15.84
C SER A 515 -28.88 -17.10 -16.49
N ARG A 516 -29.08 -17.58 -17.73
CA ARG A 516 -30.32 -17.44 -18.49
C ARG A 516 -31.02 -18.77 -18.66
N VAL A 517 -32.35 -18.73 -18.54
CA VAL A 517 -33.22 -19.89 -18.73
C VAL A 517 -34.28 -19.55 -19.77
N THR A 518 -34.35 -20.35 -20.83
CA THR A 518 -35.50 -20.39 -21.74
C THR A 518 -36.34 -21.62 -21.40
N ALA A 519 -37.47 -21.42 -20.72
CA ALA A 519 -38.48 -22.45 -20.56
C ALA A 519 -39.30 -22.57 -21.86
N ILE A 520 -39.54 -23.80 -22.30
CA ILE A 520 -40.20 -24.12 -23.56
C ILE A 520 -41.37 -25.04 -23.23
N TYR A 521 -42.59 -24.60 -23.54
CA TYR A 521 -43.81 -25.32 -23.17
C TYR A 521 -44.53 -25.85 -24.39
N PHE A 522 -44.94 -27.11 -24.31
CA PHE A 522 -45.85 -27.78 -25.23
C PHE A 522 -47.04 -28.28 -24.41
N THR A 523 -48.26 -27.80 -24.67
CA THR A 523 -49.42 -28.06 -23.81
C THR A 523 -50.14 -29.39 -24.08
N GLY A 524 -49.86 -30.04 -25.23
CA GLY A 524 -50.61 -31.18 -25.73
C GLY A 524 -52.04 -30.86 -26.18
N LYS A 525 -52.37 -29.57 -26.38
CA LYS A 525 -53.73 -29.06 -26.61
C LYS A 525 -53.76 -28.01 -27.72
N PRO A 526 -54.78 -28.01 -28.60
CA PRO A 526 -54.97 -26.97 -29.61
C PRO A 526 -55.35 -25.63 -28.97
#